data_AF-A0A9P1EEL1-F1
#
_entry.id   AF-A0A9P1EEL1-F1
#
_cell.length_a   1.000
_cell.length_b   1.000
_cell.length_c   1.000
_cell.angle_alpha   90.00
_cell.angle_beta   90.00
_cell.angle_gamma   90.00
#
_symmetry.space_group_name_H-M   'P 1'
#
loop_
_entity.id
_entity.type
_entity.pdbx_description
1 polymer ?
#
loop_
_entity_poly.entity_id
_entity_poly.type
_entity_poly.pdbx_seq_one_letter_code
_entity_poly.pdbx_strand_id
1 'polypeptide(L)'
;MAVHEQHPSASISYFITGKSYGIDEAFSPDDETIDVVWKGKVTEFRSTLRLVKSIDLSSNMLNGEVPTEISSLVGLVSLNLSRNNLMGQIPLRIGNLANLDSLDLSNNHLSGSIPQSLGLIYGISVLNVSNNNLSGKIPKGTQLQSFNASAYIGNPELCGDPLPNICPGEEPIHRSPPRLSEKEEDGASNREETNTIFGGEFYASMVIGYAVGFLGVVGTILFNRSCRSAYFKVLQDVANWAYVVAAIHKAKFVRRIGG
;
A
#
# COMPACT_ATOMS: atom_id res chain seq x y z
N MET A 1 -0.12 59.20 -31.76
CA MET A 1 0.75 58.78 -30.64
C MET A 1 -0.03 57.74 -29.87
N ALA A 2 0.09 56.47 -30.28
CA ALA A 2 -0.60 55.35 -29.66
C ALA A 2 0.39 54.70 -28.69
N VAL A 3 0.10 54.72 -27.40
CA VAL A 3 0.88 54.00 -26.39
C VAL A 3 0.28 52.60 -26.31
N HIS A 4 1.08 51.64 -26.77
CA HIS A 4 0.76 50.22 -26.79
C HIS A 4 0.76 49.71 -25.36
N GLU A 5 -0.41 49.34 -24.83
CA GLU A 5 -0.53 48.66 -23.55
C GLU A 5 -0.07 47.21 -23.75
N GLN A 6 1.09 46.86 -23.19
CA GLN A 6 1.66 45.53 -23.30
C GLN A 6 1.51 44.85 -21.95
N HIS A 7 0.52 43.96 -21.85
CA HIS A 7 0.35 43.09 -20.69
C HIS A 7 1.65 42.30 -20.46
N PRO A 8 2.26 42.33 -19.25
CA PRO A 8 3.37 41.45 -18.94
C PRO A 8 2.82 40.03 -18.80
N SER A 9 3.07 39.21 -19.82
CA SER A 9 3.01 37.76 -19.73
C SER A 9 3.83 37.32 -18.51
N ALA A 10 3.17 36.76 -17.50
CA ALA A 10 3.83 36.21 -16.34
C ALA A 10 4.61 34.95 -16.77
N SER A 11 5.88 35.14 -17.14
CA SER A 11 6.81 34.02 -17.29
C SER A 11 7.11 33.46 -15.90
N ILE A 12 6.62 32.25 -15.62
CA ILE A 12 6.97 31.49 -14.42
C ILE A 12 8.36 30.90 -14.67
N SER A 13 9.39 31.58 -14.19
CA SER A 13 10.75 31.05 -14.14
C SER A 13 10.99 30.46 -12.75
N TYR A 14 11.12 29.14 -12.64
CA TYR A 14 11.57 28.49 -11.42
C TYR A 14 13.07 28.20 -11.54
N PHE A 15 13.83 28.59 -10.52
CA PHE A 15 15.24 28.24 -10.38
C PHE A 15 15.37 27.31 -9.18
N ILE A 16 15.69 26.04 -9.41
CA ILE A 16 16.06 25.12 -8.34
C ILE A 16 17.57 25.27 -8.15
N THR A 17 17.99 26.04 -7.14
CA THR A 17 19.39 26.08 -6.73
C THR A 17 19.62 24.99 -5.70
N GLY A 18 19.73 23.74 -6.15
CA GLY A 18 20.28 22.68 -5.32
C GLY A 18 21.79 22.87 -5.23
N LYS A 19 22.34 23.04 -4.02
CA LYS A 19 23.78 22.83 -3.84
C LYS A 19 24.04 21.34 -4.00
N SER A 20 24.77 20.95 -5.04
CA SER A 20 25.29 19.59 -5.19
C SER A 20 26.41 19.41 -4.17
N TYR A 21 26.12 18.76 -3.04
CA TYR A 21 27.16 18.35 -2.10
C TYR A 21 27.77 17.03 -2.58
N GLY A 22 29.10 17.00 -2.69
CA GLY A 22 29.85 15.80 -3.00
C GLY A 22 29.65 14.74 -1.91
N ILE A 23 29.79 13.47 -2.31
CA ILE A 23 29.55 12.24 -1.54
C ILE A 23 30.29 12.11 -0.18
N ASP A 24 31.10 13.09 0.22
CA ASP A 24 31.99 13.01 1.39
C ASP A 24 31.68 14.03 2.50
N GLU A 25 30.71 14.94 2.31
CA GLU A 25 30.33 15.91 3.36
C GLU A 25 29.10 15.45 4.14
N ALA A 26 29.21 15.49 5.48
CA ALA A 26 28.14 15.10 6.39
C ALA A 26 26.88 15.92 6.12
N PHE A 27 25.81 15.22 5.71
CA PHE A 27 24.48 15.77 5.49
C PHE A 27 23.98 16.53 6.73
N SER A 28 23.95 17.87 6.66
CA SER A 28 23.32 18.73 7.66
C SER A 28 21.86 18.97 7.25
N PRO A 29 20.86 18.39 7.94
CA PRO A 29 19.44 18.48 7.55
C PRO A 29 18.84 19.90 7.63
N ASP A 30 19.59 20.86 8.16
CA ASP A 30 19.12 22.22 8.45
C ASP A 30 19.40 23.22 7.31
N ASP A 31 20.12 22.81 6.25
CA ASP A 31 20.63 23.71 5.20
C ASP A 31 19.84 23.65 3.87
N GLU A 32 18.78 22.85 3.77
CA GLU A 32 17.89 22.87 2.61
C GLU A 32 16.96 24.10 2.65
N THR A 33 17.24 25.06 1.77
CA THR A 33 16.39 26.23 1.56
C THR A 33 15.81 26.21 0.14
N ILE A 34 14.50 26.42 0.02
CA ILE A 34 13.84 26.72 -1.26
C ILE A 34 13.37 28.17 -1.23
N ASP A 35 13.87 28.97 -2.16
CA ASP A 35 13.42 30.35 -2.36
C ASP A 35 12.29 30.38 -3.38
N VAL A 36 11.09 30.76 -2.93
CA VAL A 36 9.92 30.95 -3.80
C VAL A 36 9.67 32.44 -3.98
N VAL A 37 9.65 32.90 -5.23
CA VAL A 37 9.33 34.30 -5.56
C VAL A 37 7.85 34.42 -5.89
N TRP A 38 7.10 35.16 -5.06
CA TRP A 38 5.70 35.46 -5.32
C TRP A 38 5.44 36.96 -5.27
N LYS A 39 4.92 37.54 -6.35
CA LYS A 39 4.69 39.00 -6.50
C LYS A 39 5.91 39.86 -6.15
N GLY A 40 7.11 39.41 -6.55
CA GLY A 40 8.37 40.10 -6.25
C GLY A 40 8.86 39.95 -4.79
N LYS A 41 8.17 39.17 -3.96
CA LYS A 41 8.61 38.81 -2.61
C LYS A 41 9.26 37.44 -2.61
N VAL A 42 10.54 37.39 -2.22
CA VAL A 42 11.25 36.13 -1.96
C VAL A 42 10.77 35.57 -0.62
N THR A 43 10.34 34.31 -0.61
CA THR A 43 9.97 33.56 0.59
C THR A 43 10.88 32.36 0.68
N GLU A 44 11.72 32.34 1.71
CA GLU A 44 12.65 31.25 2.02
C GLU A 44 11.90 30.17 2.80
N PHE A 45 11.87 28.94 2.28
CA PHE A 45 11.37 27.76 2.98
C PHE A 45 12.55 26.93 3.47
N ARG A 46 12.73 26.84 4.79
CA ARG A 46 13.76 26.02 5.42
C ARG A 46 13.24 24.60 5.71
N SER A 47 14.11 23.61 5.56
CA SER A 47 13.86 22.20 5.92
C SER A 47 12.71 21.54 5.15
N THR A 48 12.72 21.64 3.82
CA THR A 48 11.69 21.09 2.93
C THR A 48 11.47 19.58 3.09
N LEU A 49 12.49 18.82 3.46
CA LEU A 49 12.37 17.38 3.79
C LEU A 49 11.46 17.09 4.99
N ARG A 50 11.27 18.05 5.91
CA ARG A 50 10.34 17.90 7.04
C ARG A 50 8.88 18.12 6.62
N LEU A 51 8.66 18.83 5.51
CA LEU A 51 7.34 19.15 4.99
C LEU A 51 6.73 18.00 4.20
N VAL A 52 7.56 17.18 3.54
CA VAL A 52 7.06 16.03 2.77
C VAL A 52 6.49 14.99 3.73
N LYS A 53 5.17 14.79 3.65
CA LYS A 53 4.43 13.83 4.48
C LYS A 53 4.08 12.53 3.77
N SER A 54 3.86 12.59 2.46
CA SER A 54 3.44 11.43 1.69
C SER A 54 4.11 11.44 0.33
N ILE A 55 4.65 10.30 -0.07
CA ILE A 55 5.15 10.06 -1.43
C ILE A 55 4.41 8.84 -1.96
N ASP A 56 3.69 9.03 -3.06
CA ASP A 56 3.11 7.93 -3.83
C ASP A 56 3.67 8.00 -5.25
N LEU A 57 4.50 7.02 -5.57
CA LEU A 57 5.08 6.79 -6.90
C LEU A 57 4.69 5.40 -7.42
N SER A 58 3.61 4.83 -6.89
CA SER A 58 3.17 3.50 -7.27
C SER A 58 2.71 3.40 -8.71
N SER A 59 2.74 2.20 -9.27
CA SER A 59 2.23 1.90 -10.63
C SER A 59 2.96 2.69 -11.73
N ASN A 60 4.28 2.78 -11.62
CA ASN A 60 5.15 3.38 -12.63
C ASN A 60 6.14 2.34 -13.18
N MET A 61 7.07 2.80 -14.02
CA MET A 61 8.16 1.98 -14.55
C MET A 61 9.51 2.37 -13.93
N LEU A 62 9.51 2.83 -12.67
CA LEU A 62 10.75 3.22 -11.99
C LEU A 62 11.66 1.99 -11.87
N ASN A 63 12.95 2.18 -12.17
CA ASN A 63 13.96 1.13 -12.16
C ASN A 63 15.18 1.58 -11.35
N GLY A 64 16.14 0.66 -11.16
CA GLY A 64 17.29 0.89 -10.29
C GLY A 64 16.93 0.67 -8.82
N GLU A 65 17.80 1.14 -7.92
CA GLU A 65 17.67 0.90 -6.48
C GLU A 65 16.84 1.98 -5.78
N VAL A 66 16.33 1.66 -4.59
CA VAL A 66 15.73 2.67 -3.72
C VAL A 66 16.86 3.57 -3.18
N PRO A 67 16.88 4.88 -3.49
CA PRO A 67 17.94 5.77 -3.08
C PRO A 67 18.00 5.88 -1.55
N THR A 68 19.21 5.82 -0.99
CA THR A 68 19.38 5.93 0.48
C THR A 68 18.93 7.28 1.02
N GLU A 69 18.92 8.30 0.16
CA GLU A 69 18.51 9.67 0.41
C GLU A 69 17.04 9.75 0.83
N ILE A 70 16.19 8.77 0.48
CA ILE A 70 14.79 8.75 0.94
C ILE A 70 14.68 8.70 2.47
N SER A 71 15.72 8.18 3.14
CA SER A 71 15.81 8.15 4.61
C SER A 71 16.05 9.52 5.26
N SER A 72 16.40 10.55 4.48
CA SER A 72 16.55 11.94 4.96
C SER A 72 15.22 12.64 5.19
N LEU A 73 14.12 12.10 4.64
CA LEU A 73 12.76 12.63 4.76
C LEU A 73 12.15 12.28 6.13
N VAL A 74 12.75 12.75 7.21
CA VAL A 74 12.32 12.44 8.60
C VAL A 74 10.87 12.84 8.90
N GLY A 75 10.28 13.71 8.08
CA GLY A 75 8.87 14.12 8.19
C GLY A 75 7.88 13.17 7.54
N LEU A 76 8.34 12.15 6.80
CA LEU A 76 7.53 11.26 5.98
C LEU A 76 6.65 10.33 6.84
N VAL A 77 5.40 10.22 6.46
CA VAL A 77 4.35 9.42 7.11
C VAL A 77 3.92 8.27 6.21
N SER A 78 3.85 8.48 4.90
CA SER A 78 3.47 7.46 3.93
C SER A 78 4.45 7.41 2.77
N LEU A 79 4.90 6.20 2.45
CA LEU A 79 5.74 5.90 1.29
C LEU A 79 5.16 4.72 0.51
N ASN A 80 4.70 4.98 -0.71
CA ASN A 80 4.22 3.96 -1.63
C ASN A 80 5.07 3.96 -2.90
N LEU A 81 5.86 2.90 -3.09
CA LEU A 81 6.69 2.63 -4.27
C LEU A 81 6.24 1.35 -4.99
N SER A 82 5.04 0.85 -4.67
CA SER A 82 4.57 -0.44 -5.18
C SER A 82 4.37 -0.45 -6.70
N ARG A 83 4.39 -1.64 -7.31
CA ARG A 83 4.14 -1.83 -8.76
C ARG A 83 5.11 -0.99 -9.61
N ASN A 84 6.40 -1.20 -9.40
CA ASN A 84 7.49 -0.63 -10.17
C ASN A 84 8.49 -1.76 -10.54
N ASN A 85 9.61 -1.39 -11.15
CA ASN A 85 10.71 -2.29 -11.50
C ASN A 85 11.95 -2.04 -10.62
N LEU A 86 11.75 -1.65 -9.35
CA LEU A 86 12.85 -1.34 -8.43
C LEU A 86 13.61 -2.62 -8.06
N MET A 87 14.94 -2.53 -8.02
CA MET A 87 15.87 -3.63 -7.76
C MET A 87 16.74 -3.31 -6.54
N GLY A 88 17.65 -4.22 -6.19
CA GLY A 88 18.60 -4.03 -5.09
C GLY A 88 17.94 -4.19 -3.72
N GLN A 89 18.64 -3.75 -2.68
CA GLN A 89 18.24 -3.98 -1.28
C GLN A 89 17.37 -2.85 -0.74
N ILE A 90 16.54 -3.17 0.25
CA ILE A 90 15.89 -2.13 1.07
C ILE A 90 16.98 -1.41 1.89
N PRO A 91 17.15 -0.08 1.75
CA PRO A 91 18.20 0.64 2.43
C PRO A 91 18.14 0.48 3.96
N LEU A 92 19.28 0.15 4.59
CA LEU A 92 19.34 0.01 6.05
C LEU A 92 18.90 1.28 6.79
N ARG A 93 19.08 2.46 6.17
CA ARG A 93 18.69 3.74 6.74
C ARG A 93 17.17 4.00 6.73
N ILE A 94 16.36 3.11 6.15
CA ILE A 94 14.89 3.26 6.16
C ILE A 94 14.33 3.39 7.59
N GLY A 95 15.00 2.78 8.58
CA GLY A 95 14.66 2.92 10.00
C GLY A 95 14.75 4.34 10.57
N ASN A 96 15.39 5.28 9.87
CA ASN A 96 15.45 6.69 10.29
C ASN A 96 14.12 7.43 10.10
N LEU A 97 13.19 6.86 9.33
CA LEU A 97 11.86 7.43 9.08
C LEU A 97 10.94 7.18 10.29
N ALA A 98 11.25 7.80 11.42
CA ALA A 98 10.60 7.54 12.71
C ALA A 98 9.09 7.85 12.72
N ASN A 99 8.61 8.70 11.81
CA ASN A 99 7.20 9.08 11.68
C ASN A 99 6.42 8.24 10.65
N LEU A 100 7.07 7.26 10.02
CA LEU A 100 6.46 6.46 8.96
C LEU A 100 5.37 5.55 9.54
N ASP A 101 4.17 5.70 9.00
CA ASP A 101 2.97 4.94 9.36
C ASP A 101 2.64 3.90 8.28
N SER A 102 2.87 4.23 7.01
CA SER A 102 2.57 3.36 5.88
C SER A 102 3.77 3.20 4.95
N LEU A 103 4.17 1.95 4.70
CA LEU A 103 5.21 1.57 3.74
C LEU A 103 4.72 0.47 2.81
N ASP A 104 4.60 0.78 1.53
CA ASP A 104 4.30 -0.21 0.48
C ASP A 104 5.42 -0.25 -0.56
N LEU A 105 6.14 -1.37 -0.59
CA LEU A 105 7.20 -1.70 -1.55
C LEU A 105 6.81 -2.90 -2.43
N SER A 106 5.56 -3.33 -2.38
CA SER A 106 5.11 -4.57 -3.03
C SER A 106 5.21 -4.52 -4.55
N ASN A 107 5.28 -5.68 -5.20
CA ASN A 107 5.29 -5.79 -6.65
C ASN A 107 6.47 -5.02 -7.27
N ASN A 108 7.69 -5.37 -6.82
CA ASN A 108 8.96 -4.88 -7.34
C ASN A 108 9.93 -6.08 -7.51
N HIS A 109 11.21 -5.80 -7.76
CA HIS A 109 12.29 -6.78 -7.85
C HIS A 109 13.34 -6.60 -6.75
N LEU A 110 12.93 -6.12 -5.57
CA LEU A 110 13.82 -5.89 -4.44
C LEU A 110 14.37 -7.23 -3.92
N SER A 111 15.63 -7.24 -3.48
CA SER A 111 16.35 -8.43 -3.06
C SER A 111 17.09 -8.24 -1.73
N GLY A 112 17.67 -9.32 -1.20
CA GLY A 112 18.34 -9.31 0.10
C GLY A 112 17.38 -9.38 1.28
N SER A 113 17.91 -9.20 2.48
CA SER A 113 17.14 -9.33 3.73
C SER A 113 16.35 -8.08 4.08
N ILE A 114 15.19 -8.26 4.72
CA ILE A 114 14.49 -7.16 5.38
C ILE A 114 15.37 -6.60 6.51
N PRO A 115 15.75 -5.31 6.48
CA PRO A 115 16.70 -4.78 7.45
C PRO A 115 16.06 -4.70 8.84
N GLN A 116 16.82 -5.10 9.87
CA GLN A 116 16.39 -5.03 11.28
C GLN A 116 15.93 -3.62 11.68
N SER A 117 16.52 -2.59 11.07
CA SER A 117 16.17 -1.19 11.30
C SER A 117 14.73 -0.84 10.92
N LEU A 118 14.11 -1.54 9.97
CA LEU A 118 12.69 -1.37 9.66
C LEU A 118 11.83 -1.76 10.87
N GLY A 119 12.29 -2.75 11.63
CA GLY A 119 11.73 -3.16 12.91
C GLY A 119 11.92 -2.16 14.06
N LEU A 120 12.60 -1.03 13.85
CA LEU A 120 12.74 0.03 14.86
C LEU A 120 11.72 1.16 14.68
N ILE A 121 10.97 1.17 13.57
CA ILE A 121 9.93 2.17 13.30
C ILE A 121 8.68 1.82 14.11
N TYR A 122 8.53 2.40 15.30
CA TYR A 122 7.41 2.09 16.19
C TYR A 122 6.04 2.47 15.63
N GLY A 123 5.97 3.48 14.76
CA GLY A 123 4.72 4.04 14.24
C GLY A 123 4.10 3.30 13.05
N ILE A 124 4.77 2.28 12.51
CA ILE A 124 4.32 1.65 11.26
C ILE A 124 3.07 0.78 11.50
N SER A 125 1.97 1.15 10.84
CA SER A 125 0.67 0.46 10.92
C SER A 125 0.35 -0.31 9.64
N VAL A 126 0.92 0.10 8.51
CA VAL A 126 0.77 -0.57 7.22
C VAL A 126 2.15 -0.90 6.67
N LEU A 127 2.39 -2.18 6.43
CA LEU A 127 3.58 -2.68 5.76
C LEU A 127 3.18 -3.67 4.68
N ASN A 128 3.74 -3.49 3.48
CA ASN A 128 3.61 -4.46 2.41
C ASN A 128 4.92 -4.54 1.61
N VAL A 129 5.55 -5.72 1.65
CA VAL A 129 6.77 -6.05 0.90
C VAL A 129 6.56 -7.29 0.02
N SER A 130 5.31 -7.67 -0.20
CA SER A 130 4.92 -8.85 -0.97
C SER A 130 5.35 -8.75 -2.44
N ASN A 131 5.47 -9.89 -3.11
CA ASN A 131 5.82 -9.97 -4.53
C ASN A 131 7.14 -9.24 -4.86
N ASN A 132 8.22 -9.68 -4.22
CA ASN A 132 9.59 -9.23 -4.44
C ASN A 132 10.52 -10.45 -4.47
N ASN A 133 11.84 -10.24 -4.48
CA ASN A 133 12.86 -11.29 -4.39
C ASN A 133 13.65 -11.20 -3.07
N LEU A 134 12.98 -10.81 -1.98
CA LEU A 134 13.58 -10.72 -0.64
C LEU A 134 13.91 -12.11 -0.10
N SER A 135 14.95 -12.19 0.71
CA SER A 135 15.50 -13.44 1.21
C SER A 135 15.84 -13.40 2.70
N GLY A 136 16.00 -14.59 3.27
CA GLY A 136 16.39 -14.75 4.67
C GLY A 136 15.23 -14.62 5.64
N LYS A 137 15.57 -14.39 6.91
CA LYS A 137 14.62 -14.47 8.01
C LYS A 137 13.98 -13.12 8.32
N ILE A 138 12.66 -13.11 8.54
CA ILE A 138 11.95 -11.93 9.03
C ILE A 138 12.49 -11.55 10.44
N PRO A 139 12.90 -10.29 10.68
CA PRO A 139 13.41 -9.83 11.97
C PRO A 139 12.52 -10.18 13.17
N LYS A 140 12.98 -11.09 14.04
CA LYS A 140 12.28 -11.49 15.27
C LYS A 140 12.34 -10.39 16.33
N GLY A 141 11.35 -10.34 17.22
CA GLY A 141 11.31 -9.39 18.34
C GLY A 141 11.02 -7.94 17.94
N THR A 142 10.47 -7.73 16.74
CA THR A 142 10.08 -6.43 16.21
C THR A 142 8.58 -6.43 15.87
N GLN A 143 7.99 -5.27 15.64
CA GLN A 143 6.61 -5.18 15.14
C GLN A 143 6.43 -5.82 13.76
N LEU A 144 7.50 -6.18 13.04
CA LEU A 144 7.37 -6.89 11.76
C LEU A 144 6.64 -8.23 11.93
N GLN A 145 6.71 -8.86 13.09
CA GLN A 145 6.01 -10.11 13.35
C GLN A 145 4.51 -9.95 13.63
N SER A 146 4.01 -8.73 13.87
CA SER A 146 2.59 -8.49 14.11
C SER A 146 1.78 -8.32 12.82
N PHE A 147 2.43 -8.11 11.68
CA PHE A 147 1.78 -8.01 10.38
C PHE A 147 1.30 -9.37 9.88
N ASN A 148 0.28 -9.36 9.02
CA ASN A 148 -0.23 -10.57 8.40
C ASN A 148 0.80 -11.14 7.40
N ALA A 149 0.82 -12.47 7.26
CA ALA A 149 1.62 -13.18 6.26
C ALA A 149 1.45 -12.59 4.84
N SER A 150 0.27 -12.07 4.50
CA SER A 150 0.00 -11.41 3.21
C SER A 150 0.96 -10.27 2.88
N ALA A 151 1.51 -9.57 3.89
CA ALA A 151 2.48 -8.50 3.69
C ALA A 151 3.84 -9.01 3.14
N TYR A 152 4.10 -10.32 3.22
CA TYR A 152 5.40 -10.93 2.92
C TYR A 152 5.34 -11.98 1.81
N ILE A 153 4.15 -12.50 1.47
CA ILE A 153 3.94 -13.52 0.43
C ILE A 153 4.51 -13.09 -0.93
N GLY A 154 4.93 -14.04 -1.75
CA GLY A 154 5.51 -13.75 -3.06
C GLY A 154 7.00 -13.38 -3.00
N ASN A 155 7.67 -13.68 -1.89
CA ASN A 155 9.13 -13.67 -1.76
C ASN A 155 9.62 -15.12 -1.56
N PRO A 156 10.24 -15.76 -2.56
CA PRO A 156 10.53 -17.20 -2.52
C PRO A 156 11.50 -17.63 -1.41
N GLU A 157 12.50 -16.80 -1.11
CA GLU A 157 13.59 -17.10 -0.16
C GLU A 157 13.35 -16.53 1.24
N LEU A 158 12.21 -15.88 1.46
CA LEU A 158 11.87 -15.28 2.74
C LEU A 158 11.21 -16.32 3.67
N CYS A 159 11.61 -16.33 4.93
CA CYS A 159 11.21 -17.35 5.90
C CYS A 159 11.02 -16.79 7.32
N GLY A 160 10.38 -17.58 8.18
CA GLY A 160 10.10 -17.25 9.59
C GLY A 160 8.75 -16.55 9.79
N ASP A 161 8.26 -16.55 11.03
CA ASP A 161 6.97 -15.95 11.39
C ASP A 161 6.88 -14.48 10.91
N PRO A 162 5.78 -14.06 10.28
CA PRO A 162 4.47 -14.74 10.15
C PRO A 162 4.32 -15.71 8.96
N LEU A 163 5.37 -15.99 8.19
CA LEU A 163 5.30 -16.93 7.06
C LEU A 163 5.37 -18.39 7.55
N PRO A 164 4.72 -19.33 6.83
CA PRO A 164 4.79 -20.76 7.16
C PRO A 164 6.16 -21.38 6.81
N ASN A 165 6.97 -20.70 6.01
CA ASN A 165 8.27 -21.20 5.55
C ASN A 165 9.27 -21.23 6.72
N ILE A 166 9.79 -22.42 7.03
CA ILE A 166 10.79 -22.63 8.08
C ILE A 166 12.16 -22.19 7.54
N CYS A 167 12.90 -21.40 8.32
CA CYS A 167 14.23 -20.97 7.93
C CYS A 167 15.26 -22.10 8.03
N PRO A 168 16.19 -22.22 7.05
CA PRO A 168 17.25 -23.22 7.11
C PRO A 168 18.13 -22.97 8.35
N GLY A 169 18.30 -24.02 9.17
CA GLY A 169 19.07 -23.97 10.42
C GLY A 169 18.24 -23.77 11.70
N GLU A 170 16.92 -23.61 11.62
CA GLU A 170 16.04 -23.77 12.78
C GLU A 170 15.63 -25.24 12.89
N GLU A 171 16.30 -26.01 13.77
CA GLU A 171 15.78 -27.32 14.17
C GLU A 171 14.36 -27.15 14.72
N PRO A 172 13.42 -28.05 14.37
CA PRO A 172 12.09 -28.00 14.95
C PRO A 172 12.22 -28.16 16.46
N ILE A 173 11.78 -27.15 17.22
CA ILE A 173 11.61 -27.29 18.67
C ILE A 173 10.69 -28.48 18.87
N HIS A 174 11.28 -29.55 19.37
CA HIS A 174 10.68 -30.84 19.64
C HIS A 174 9.53 -30.64 20.65
N ARG A 175 8.34 -30.30 20.17
CA ARG A 175 7.12 -30.58 20.91
C ARG A 175 6.86 -32.05 20.68
N SER A 176 7.16 -32.86 21.71
CA SER A 176 6.86 -34.28 21.76
C SER A 176 5.41 -34.53 21.31
N PRO A 177 5.18 -35.44 20.34
CA PRO A 177 3.83 -35.85 20.00
C PRO A 177 3.33 -36.88 21.01
N PRO A 178 2.03 -36.92 21.37
CA PRO A 178 1.45 -38.09 21.98
C PRO A 178 1.42 -39.23 20.96
N ARG A 179 1.91 -40.40 21.37
CA ARG A 179 1.86 -41.66 20.61
C ARG A 179 0.43 -42.18 20.45
N LEU A 180 0.17 -42.81 19.30
CA LEU A 180 -0.76 -43.91 18.95
C LEU A 180 -1.29 -43.59 17.54
N SER A 181 -1.21 -44.43 16.51
CA SER A 181 -0.80 -45.82 16.36
C SER A 181 -0.62 -46.07 14.85
N GLU A 182 0.29 -46.98 14.51
CA GLU A 182 0.60 -47.45 13.15
C GLU A 182 -0.63 -47.90 12.35
N LYS A 183 -0.63 -47.61 11.04
CA LYS A 183 -0.98 -48.58 9.99
C LYS A 183 -0.20 -48.25 8.71
N GLU A 184 0.69 -49.15 8.31
CA GLU A 184 1.16 -49.29 6.93
C GLU A 184 0.13 -50.09 6.13
N GLU A 185 -0.14 -49.70 4.88
CA GLU A 185 -0.22 -50.62 3.74
C GLU A 185 -0.16 -49.85 2.41
N ASP A 186 0.56 -50.46 1.47
CA ASP A 186 0.92 -49.97 0.15
C ASP A 186 -0.26 -49.89 -0.85
N GLY A 187 -0.10 -49.05 -1.89
CA GLY A 187 -0.61 -49.40 -3.22
C GLY A 187 -1.57 -48.43 -3.92
N ALA A 188 -1.01 -47.68 -4.88
CA ALA A 188 -1.56 -47.30 -6.19
C ALA A 188 -2.74 -46.30 -6.32
N SER A 189 -2.45 -45.30 -7.17
CA SER A 189 -3.33 -44.68 -8.17
C SER A 189 -4.27 -43.54 -7.75
N ASN A 190 -4.05 -42.42 -8.45
CA ASN A 190 -4.99 -41.34 -8.80
C ASN A 190 -5.28 -40.22 -7.81
N ARG A 191 -5.07 -39.02 -8.36
CA ARG A 191 -5.89 -37.80 -8.26
C ARG A 191 -5.56 -36.85 -7.11
N GLU A 192 -5.22 -35.62 -7.53
CA GLU A 192 -5.29 -34.41 -6.70
C GLU A 192 -6.58 -34.40 -5.89
N GLU A 193 -6.47 -34.32 -4.57
CA GLU A 193 -7.56 -33.81 -3.75
C GLU A 193 -7.04 -32.74 -2.82
N THR A 194 -7.53 -31.55 -3.12
CA THR A 194 -7.34 -30.31 -2.41
C THR A 194 -8.36 -30.23 -1.28
N ASN A 195 -7.93 -29.57 -0.20
CA ASN A 195 -8.73 -28.80 0.75
C ASN A 195 -9.25 -29.49 2.03
N THR A 196 -8.67 -29.02 3.15
CA THR A 196 -9.38 -28.09 4.05
C THR A 196 -10.91 -28.24 4.05
N ILE A 197 -11.35 -29.27 4.76
CA ILE A 197 -12.69 -29.90 4.81
C ILE A 197 -13.86 -28.96 5.21
N PHE A 198 -13.66 -27.66 5.46
CA PHE A 198 -14.76 -26.76 5.85
C PHE A 198 -14.82 -25.39 5.16
N GLY A 199 -13.79 -24.97 4.41
CA GLY A 199 -13.74 -23.63 3.80
C GLY A 199 -14.04 -23.62 2.30
N GLY A 200 -13.59 -24.66 1.58
CA GLY A 200 -13.64 -24.69 0.11
C GLY A 200 -15.05 -24.83 -0.46
N GLU A 201 -15.86 -25.72 0.10
CA GLU A 201 -17.20 -26.01 -0.45
C GLU A 201 -18.22 -24.89 -0.17
N PHE A 202 -18.16 -24.28 1.02
CA PHE A 202 -18.99 -23.11 1.34
C PHE A 202 -18.61 -21.90 0.50
N TYR A 203 -17.32 -21.66 0.28
CA TYR A 203 -16.87 -20.55 -0.54
C TYR A 203 -17.20 -20.76 -2.02
N ALA A 204 -16.99 -21.98 -2.54
CA ALA A 204 -17.34 -22.32 -3.91
C ALA A 204 -18.84 -22.17 -4.17
N SER A 205 -19.70 -22.66 -3.26
CA SER A 205 -21.15 -22.50 -3.39
C SER A 205 -21.60 -21.04 -3.30
N MET A 206 -20.96 -20.22 -2.46
CA MET A 206 -21.25 -18.78 -2.38
C MET A 206 -20.88 -18.06 -3.68
N VAL A 207 -19.72 -18.36 -4.26
CA VAL A 207 -19.25 -17.77 -5.52
C VAL A 207 -20.13 -18.18 -6.69
N ILE A 208 -20.47 -19.48 -6.79
CA ILE A 208 -21.36 -20.00 -7.82
C ILE A 208 -22.76 -19.40 -7.67
N GLY A 209 -23.28 -19.31 -6.44
CA GLY A 209 -24.58 -18.70 -6.15
C GLY A 209 -24.64 -17.23 -6.57
N TYR A 210 -23.59 -16.45 -6.29
CA TYR A 210 -23.49 -15.05 -6.74
C TYR A 210 -23.43 -14.94 -8.26
N ALA A 211 -22.63 -15.78 -8.92
CA ALA A 211 -22.52 -15.75 -10.38
C ALA A 211 -23.85 -16.10 -11.05
N VAL A 212 -24.53 -17.16 -10.60
CA VAL A 212 -25.84 -17.58 -11.15
C VAL A 212 -26.92 -16.53 -10.87
N GLY A 213 -26.97 -16.00 -9.64
CA GLY A 213 -27.94 -14.97 -9.27
C GLY A 213 -27.74 -13.67 -10.06
N PHE A 214 -26.50 -13.21 -10.18
CA PHE A 214 -26.15 -12.01 -10.94
C PHE A 214 -26.48 -12.18 -12.43
N LEU A 215 -26.12 -13.32 -13.03
CA LEU A 215 -26.43 -13.61 -14.43
C LEU A 215 -27.95 -13.76 -14.68
N GLY A 216 -28.70 -14.30 -13.72
CA GLY A 216 -30.18 -14.37 -13.81
C GLY A 216 -30.83 -12.99 -13.80
N VAL A 217 -30.39 -12.09 -12.91
CA VAL A 217 -30.90 -10.71 -12.84
C VAL A 217 -30.51 -9.92 -14.09
N VAL A 218 -29.25 -10.00 -14.51
CA VAL A 218 -28.78 -9.32 -15.74
C VAL A 218 -29.47 -9.88 -16.98
N GLY A 219 -29.62 -11.20 -17.08
CA GLY A 219 -30.29 -11.87 -18.20
C GLY A 219 -31.78 -11.48 -18.30
N THR A 220 -32.49 -11.44 -17.17
CA THR A 220 -33.91 -11.04 -17.13
C THR A 220 -34.09 -9.55 -17.49
N ILE A 221 -33.16 -8.68 -17.09
CA ILE A 221 -33.15 -7.25 -17.45
C ILE A 221 -32.83 -7.04 -18.95
N LEU A 222 -31.90 -7.84 -19.52
CA LEU A 222 -31.50 -7.71 -20.92
C LEU A 222 -32.56 -8.25 -21.90
N PHE A 223 -33.28 -9.33 -21.53
CA PHE A 223 -34.20 -10.00 -22.44
C PHE A 223 -35.60 -9.37 -22.49
N ASN A 224 -36.07 -8.77 -21.39
CA ASN A 224 -37.44 -8.23 -21.32
C ASN A 224 -37.46 -6.70 -21.14
N ARG A 225 -37.89 -5.99 -22.20
CA ARG A 225 -38.02 -4.52 -22.22
C ARG A 225 -38.93 -3.99 -21.09
N SER A 226 -39.94 -4.75 -20.67
CA SER A 226 -40.85 -4.37 -19.59
C SER A 226 -40.20 -4.47 -18.21
N CYS A 227 -39.38 -5.51 -17.97
CA CYS A 227 -38.64 -5.68 -16.72
C CYS A 227 -37.57 -4.59 -16.56
N ARG A 228 -36.88 -4.23 -17.65
CA ARG A 228 -35.91 -3.12 -17.66
C ARG A 228 -36.53 -1.81 -17.17
N SER A 229 -37.72 -1.47 -17.67
CA SER A 229 -38.39 -0.23 -17.27
C SER A 229 -38.87 -0.26 -15.82
N ALA A 230 -39.37 -1.39 -15.32
CA ALA A 230 -39.77 -1.54 -13.93
C ALA A 230 -38.56 -1.42 -12.98
N TYR A 231 -37.44 -2.03 -13.34
CA TYR A 231 -36.19 -1.95 -12.58
C TYR A 231 -35.68 -0.51 -12.44
N PHE A 232 -35.63 0.25 -13.55
CA PHE A 232 -35.22 1.66 -13.50
C PHE A 232 -36.15 2.53 -12.66
N LYS A 233 -37.47 2.24 -12.67
CA LYS A 233 -38.43 2.96 -11.84
C LYS A 233 -38.18 2.75 -10.35
N VAL A 234 -37.94 1.50 -9.94
CA VAL A 234 -37.61 1.17 -8.54
C VAL A 234 -36.31 1.85 -8.10
N LEU A 235 -35.26 1.82 -8.94
CA LEU A 235 -34.00 2.51 -8.64
C LEU A 235 -34.20 4.02 -8.46
N GLN A 236 -35.00 4.64 -9.31
CA GLN A 236 -35.28 6.06 -9.24
C GLN A 236 -36.11 6.42 -8.00
N ASP A 237 -37.07 5.58 -7.61
CA ASP A 237 -37.86 5.77 -6.39
C ASP A 237 -36.98 5.66 -5.13
N VAL A 238 -36.05 4.71 -5.09
CA VAL A 238 -35.07 4.58 -4.00
C VAL A 238 -34.14 5.79 -3.94
N ALA A 239 -33.63 6.25 -5.09
CA ALA A 239 -32.78 7.43 -5.16
C ALA A 239 -33.51 8.70 -4.68
N ASN A 240 -34.77 8.88 -5.08
CA ASN A 240 -35.61 9.99 -4.63
C ASN A 240 -35.86 9.93 -3.12
N TRP A 241 -36.17 8.75 -2.59
CA TRP A 241 -36.32 8.56 -1.14
C TRP A 241 -35.04 8.91 -0.38
N ALA A 242 -33.90 8.41 -0.83
CA ALA A 242 -32.60 8.69 -0.20
C ALA A 242 -32.28 10.19 -0.23
N TYR A 243 -32.55 10.87 -1.35
CA TYR A 243 -32.39 12.32 -1.48
C TYR A 243 -33.24 13.10 -0.47
N VAL A 244 -34.52 12.73 -0.32
CA VAL A 244 -35.43 13.37 0.64
C VAL A 244 -34.97 13.14 2.08
N VAL A 245 -34.56 11.92 2.43
CA VAL A 245 -34.02 11.61 3.77
C VAL A 245 -32.76 12.42 4.05
N ALA A 246 -31.84 12.51 3.09
CA ALA A 246 -30.63 13.33 3.21
C ALA A 246 -30.94 14.81 3.36
N ALA A 247 -31.90 15.34 2.59
CA ALA A 247 -32.34 16.73 2.70
C ALA A 247 -32.99 17.05 4.06
N ILE A 248 -33.81 16.13 4.60
CA ILE A 248 -34.40 16.26 5.93
C ILE A 248 -33.31 16.25 7.02
N HIS A 249 -32.34 15.34 6.93
CA HIS A 249 -31.23 15.29 7.90
C HIS A 249 -30.38 16.56 7.84
N LYS A 250 -30.06 17.05 6.64
CA LYS A 250 -29.35 18.32 6.45
C LYS A 250 -30.12 19.50 7.05
N ALA A 251 -31.44 19.58 6.82
CA ALA A 251 -32.27 20.65 7.37
C ALA A 251 -32.37 20.60 8.91
N LYS A 252 -32.49 19.40 9.50
CA LYS A 252 -32.45 19.22 10.96
C LYS A 252 -31.10 19.60 11.56
N PHE A 253 -30.00 19.29 10.86
CA PHE A 253 -28.65 19.64 11.29
C PHE A 253 -28.41 21.16 11.29
N VAL A 254 -28.81 21.86 10.23
CA VAL A 254 -28.68 23.32 10.13
C VAL A 254 -29.47 24.05 11.22
N ARG A 255 -30.70 23.60 11.53
CA ARG A 255 -31.50 24.17 12.64
C ARG A 255 -30.88 23.99 14.03
N ARG A 256 -30.02 23.00 14.22
CA ARG A 256 -29.32 22.73 15.50
C ARG A 256 -28.06 23.59 15.70
N ILE A 257 -27.51 24.16 14.62
CA ILE A 257 -26.26 24.94 14.66
C ILE A 257 -26.53 26.45 14.57
N GLY A 258 -27.66 26.86 14.00
CA GLY A 258 -28.04 28.27 13.85
C GLY A 258 -29.04 28.81 14.88
N GLY A 259 -29.19 28.16 16.05
CA GLY A 259 -30.11 28.56 17.12
C GLY A 259 -29.40 28.70 18.46
#